data_AF-A0A2K3KXT1-F1
#
_entry.id   AF-A0A2K3KXT1-F1
#
_cell.length_a   1.000
_cell.length_b   1.000
_cell.length_c   1.000
_cell.angle_alpha   90.00
_cell.angle_beta   90.00
_cell.angle_gamma   90.00
#
_symmetry.space_group_name_H-M   'P 1'
#
loop_
_entity.id
_entity.type
_entity.pdbx_description
1 polymer ?
#
loop_
_entity_poly.entity_id
_entity_poly.type
_entity_poly.pdbx_seq_one_letter_code
_entity_poly.pdbx_strand_id
1 'polypeptide(L)'
;MRLVAQPGDKLYCRLTVNTQLHARISHLLKVGRNNFRPPPKVDSSVVRIEPRKPRIEVKQKEWDGFLRICFNRKNKTLGAIFRQKNVISMLEKNYKTVQALKISQEGSLNEADTKMDFSNIADFIDDQGMEVDDDGVDDDEDEMDVEDGGADEVQSEFKDKVLGVLKEGDFEEKRSSKLSLQEFLYLLSLFNKAGIHFT
;
A
#
# COMPACT_ATOMS: atom_id res chain seq x y z
N MET A 1 -20.67 4.93 -3.89
CA MET A 1 -20.18 5.13 -2.51
C MET A 1 -18.91 4.33 -2.33
N ARG A 2 -17.81 4.93 -1.86
CA ARG A 2 -16.48 4.28 -1.82
C ARG A 2 -16.42 3.10 -0.84
N LEU A 3 -16.96 3.25 0.38
CA LEU A 3 -16.84 2.24 1.46
C LEU A 3 -17.36 0.83 1.15
N VAL A 4 -18.34 0.70 0.24
CA VAL A 4 -18.97 -0.59 -0.12
C VAL A 4 -18.66 -0.97 -1.58
N ALA A 5 -17.73 -0.25 -2.22
CA ALA A 5 -17.31 -0.56 -3.58
C ALA A 5 -16.76 -1.99 -3.68
N GLN A 6 -17.08 -2.67 -4.77
CA GLN A 6 -16.57 -4.00 -5.07
C GLN A 6 -15.32 -3.90 -5.97
N PRO A 7 -14.46 -4.93 -5.99
CA PRO A 7 -13.37 -5.00 -6.94
C PRO A 7 -13.91 -4.85 -8.39
N GLY A 8 -13.35 -3.92 -9.15
CA GLY A 8 -13.78 -3.54 -10.49
C GLY A 8 -14.58 -2.24 -10.57
N ASP A 9 -15.14 -1.76 -9.47
CA ASP A 9 -15.91 -0.50 -9.46
C ASP A 9 -15.01 0.73 -9.65
N LYS A 10 -15.51 1.77 -10.34
CA LYS A 10 -14.78 3.06 -10.49
C LYS A 10 -14.36 3.65 -9.14
N LEU A 11 -15.22 3.50 -8.14
CA LEU A 11 -15.03 4.04 -6.78
C LEU A 11 -14.20 3.13 -5.85
N TYR A 12 -13.76 1.95 -6.33
CA TYR A 12 -12.89 1.07 -5.55
C TYR A 12 -11.52 1.73 -5.32
N CYS A 13 -11.09 1.75 -4.06
CA CYS A 13 -9.89 2.45 -3.62
C CYS A 13 -9.34 1.86 -2.30
N ARG A 14 -8.15 2.30 -1.89
CA ARG A 14 -7.45 1.89 -0.65
C ARG A 14 -8.37 1.87 0.59
N LEU A 15 -9.19 2.92 0.78
CA LEU A 15 -10.14 3.00 1.89
C LEU A 15 -11.09 1.80 1.95
N THR A 16 -11.55 1.35 0.78
CA THR A 16 -12.47 0.22 0.66
C THR A 16 -11.82 -1.06 1.16
N VAL A 17 -10.59 -1.34 0.71
CA VAL A 17 -9.85 -2.55 1.10
C VAL A 17 -9.49 -2.52 2.59
N ASN A 18 -9.01 -1.37 3.08
CA ASN A 18 -8.69 -1.19 4.49
C ASN A 18 -9.90 -1.37 5.40
N THR A 19 -11.05 -0.81 5.04
CA THR A 19 -12.27 -0.96 5.84
C THR A 19 -12.80 -2.39 5.78
N GLN A 20 -12.73 -3.06 4.63
CA GLN A 20 -13.13 -4.47 4.46
C GLN A 20 -12.25 -5.45 5.25
N LEU A 21 -10.96 -5.14 5.45
CA LEU A 21 -10.05 -5.93 6.30
C LEU A 21 -10.56 -5.96 7.75
N HIS A 22 -10.96 -4.80 8.29
CA HIS A 22 -11.32 -4.65 9.70
C HIS A 22 -12.79 -4.94 9.99
N ALA A 23 -13.68 -4.67 9.03
CA ALA A 23 -15.12 -4.72 9.24
C ALA A 23 -15.90 -5.18 8.01
N ARG A 24 -17.12 -5.67 8.24
CA ARG A 24 -18.15 -5.81 7.21
C ARG A 24 -18.94 -4.52 7.15
N ILE A 25 -18.97 -3.88 5.98
CA ILE A 25 -19.71 -2.64 5.76
C ILE A 25 -20.94 -2.95 4.91
N SER A 26 -22.09 -2.41 5.31
CA SER A 26 -23.33 -2.48 4.54
C SER A 26 -23.94 -1.09 4.41
N HIS A 27 -24.37 -0.74 3.20
CA HIS A 27 -25.14 0.49 2.96
C HIS A 27 -26.59 0.25 3.37
N LEU A 28 -27.14 1.09 4.25
CA LEU A 28 -28.51 0.91 4.73
C LEU A 28 -29.49 1.78 3.95
N LEU A 29 -29.25 3.10 3.92
CA LEU A 29 -30.14 4.05 3.27
C LEU A 29 -29.42 5.34 2.86
N LYS A 30 -29.98 6.04 1.88
CA LYS A 30 -29.54 7.39 1.47
C LYS A 30 -30.39 8.43 2.19
N VAL A 31 -29.75 9.52 2.63
CA VAL A 31 -30.42 10.66 3.27
C VAL A 31 -30.19 11.89 2.40
N GLY A 32 -31.24 12.41 1.79
CA GLY A 32 -31.15 13.61 0.96
C GLY A 32 -30.82 14.85 1.80
N ARG A 33 -30.08 15.81 1.23
CA ARG A 33 -29.64 17.05 1.89
C ARG A 33 -30.77 17.88 2.53
N ASN A 34 -31.99 17.81 1.99
CA ASN A 34 -33.15 18.57 2.48
C ASN A 34 -33.62 18.12 3.87
N ASN A 35 -33.16 16.97 4.36
CA ASN A 35 -33.48 16.47 5.70
C ASN A 35 -32.61 17.10 6.80
N PHE A 36 -31.66 17.96 6.45
CA PHE A 36 -30.73 18.61 7.39
C PHE A 36 -31.03 20.12 7.52
N ARG A 37 -30.68 20.70 8.67
CA ARG A 37 -30.78 22.15 8.91
C ARG A 37 -29.48 22.69 9.53
N PRO A 38 -28.75 23.60 8.84
CA PRO A 38 -28.94 24.02 7.44
C PRO A 38 -28.66 22.90 6.42
N PRO A 39 -29.23 22.96 5.19
CA PRO A 39 -29.00 21.92 4.18
C PRO A 39 -27.53 21.91 3.68
N PRO A 40 -26.85 20.75 3.67
CA PRO A 40 -25.51 20.61 3.11
C PRO A 40 -25.50 20.62 1.58
N LYS A 41 -24.32 20.80 0.98
CA LYS A 41 -24.12 20.78 -0.49
C LYS A 41 -24.24 19.38 -1.12
N VAL A 42 -24.08 18.32 -0.32
CA VAL A 42 -24.02 16.93 -0.78
C VAL A 42 -25.03 16.05 -0.05
N ASP A 43 -25.41 14.94 -0.67
CA ASP A 43 -26.31 13.97 -0.06
C ASP A 43 -25.54 13.02 0.88
N SER A 44 -26.21 12.56 1.94
CA SER A 44 -25.64 11.69 2.97
C SER A 44 -26.06 10.24 2.79
N SER A 45 -25.39 9.34 3.50
CA SER A 45 -25.71 7.91 3.51
C SER A 45 -25.44 7.31 4.87
N VAL A 46 -26.35 6.44 5.33
CA VAL A 46 -26.17 5.67 6.56
C VAL A 46 -25.56 4.33 6.20
N VAL A 47 -24.45 4.00 6.88
CA VAL A 47 -23.73 2.73 6.73
C VAL A 47 -23.68 1.99 8.06
N ARG A 48 -23.79 0.67 8.00
CA ARG A 48 -23.53 -0.21 9.15
C ARG A 48 -22.11 -0.74 9.03
N ILE A 49 -21.34 -0.67 10.12
CA ILE A 49 -19.98 -1.19 10.21
C ILE A 49 -19.94 -2.22 11.33
N GLU A 50 -19.71 -3.48 10.97
CA GLU A 50 -19.61 -4.59 11.92
C GLU A 50 -18.15 -5.10 11.94
N PRO A 51 -17.37 -4.84 13.01
CA PRO A 51 -16.01 -5.33 13.11
C PRO A 51 -15.94 -6.85 12.96
N ARG A 52 -14.98 -7.35 12.17
CA ARG A 52 -14.81 -8.78 11.92
C ARG A 52 -14.33 -9.51 13.19
N LYS A 53 -14.90 -10.69 13.44
CA LYS A 53 -14.52 -11.63 14.50
C LYS A 53 -14.42 -13.03 13.88
N PRO A 54 -13.27 -13.73 13.95
CA PRO A 54 -11.97 -13.28 14.49
C PRO A 54 -11.36 -12.14 13.65
N ARG A 55 -10.44 -11.39 14.26
CA ARG A 55 -9.67 -10.35 13.57
C ARG A 55 -8.68 -11.02 12.63
N ILE A 56 -8.47 -10.45 11.45
CA ILE A 56 -7.43 -10.91 10.54
C ILE A 56 -6.10 -10.34 11.06
N GLU A 57 -5.18 -11.21 11.46
CA GLU A 57 -3.88 -10.82 11.99
C GLU A 57 -2.95 -10.43 10.84
N VAL A 58 -2.79 -9.11 10.64
CA VAL A 58 -1.84 -8.53 9.68
C VAL A 58 -1.12 -7.38 10.36
N LYS A 59 0.19 -7.29 10.13
CA LYS A 59 1.00 -6.13 10.56
C LYS A 59 0.46 -4.87 9.88
N GLN A 60 -0.15 -3.97 10.65
CA GLN A 60 -0.87 -2.82 10.07
C GLN A 60 0.04 -1.89 9.26
N LYS A 61 1.27 -1.64 9.73
CA LYS A 61 2.23 -0.79 9.02
C LYS A 61 2.62 -1.38 7.67
N GLU A 62 2.86 -2.69 7.63
CA GLU A 62 3.21 -3.42 6.40
C GLU A 62 2.04 -3.45 5.42
N TRP A 63 0.83 -3.69 5.92
CA TRP A 63 -0.39 -3.67 5.12
C TRP A 63 -0.65 -2.31 4.49
N ASP A 64 -0.55 -1.21 5.23
CA ASP A 64 -0.79 0.13 4.68
C ASP A 64 0.30 0.53 3.66
N GLY A 65 1.57 0.24 3.94
CA GLY A 65 2.67 0.48 3.00
C GLY A 65 2.49 -0.28 1.69
N PHE A 66 2.12 -1.56 1.78
CA PHE A 66 1.80 -2.40 0.61
C PHE A 66 0.63 -1.84 -0.20
N LEU A 67 -0.51 -1.56 0.45
CA LEU A 67 -1.68 -1.04 -0.25
C LEU A 67 -1.43 0.35 -0.84
N ARG A 68 -0.60 1.19 -0.21
CA ARG A 68 -0.22 2.50 -0.74
C ARG A 68 0.46 2.35 -2.10
N ILE A 69 1.39 1.40 -2.24
CA ILE A 69 2.06 1.11 -3.52
C ILE A 69 1.05 0.57 -4.53
N CYS A 70 0.25 -0.43 -4.15
CA CYS A 70 -0.72 -1.05 -5.07
C CYS A 70 -1.77 -0.06 -5.61
N PHE A 71 -2.25 0.87 -4.78
CA PHE A 71 -3.32 1.80 -5.17
C PHE A 71 -2.81 3.14 -5.74
N ASN A 72 -1.50 3.37 -5.80
CA ASN A 72 -0.93 4.59 -6.38
C ASN A 72 -1.40 4.79 -7.83
N ARG A 73 -1.20 3.76 -8.68
CA ARG A 73 -1.71 3.70 -10.06
C ARG A 73 -2.66 2.52 -10.23
N LYS A 74 -3.82 2.56 -9.57
CA LYS A 74 -4.75 1.40 -9.44
C LYS A 74 -5.20 0.74 -10.75
N ASN A 75 -5.13 1.45 -11.88
CA ASN A 75 -5.54 0.98 -13.22
C ASN A 75 -4.39 0.38 -14.04
N LYS A 76 -3.14 0.52 -13.59
CA LYS A 76 -1.97 -0.14 -14.18
C LYS A 76 -1.80 -1.54 -13.59
N THR A 77 -1.06 -2.38 -14.29
CA THR A 77 -0.74 -3.74 -13.81
C THR A 77 0.21 -3.67 -12.62
N LEU A 78 0.14 -4.66 -11.72
CA LEU A 78 1.06 -4.71 -10.58
C LEU A 78 2.51 -4.82 -11.05
N GLY A 79 2.78 -5.55 -12.14
CA GLY A 79 4.10 -5.59 -12.76
C GLY A 79 4.64 -4.21 -13.13
N ALA A 80 3.80 -3.32 -13.68
CA ALA A 80 4.19 -1.95 -13.99
C ALA A 80 4.44 -1.10 -12.74
N ILE A 81 3.63 -1.27 -11.69
CA ILE A 81 3.78 -0.55 -10.41
C ILE A 81 5.09 -0.92 -9.73
N PHE A 82 5.39 -2.22 -9.60
CA PHE A 82 6.58 -2.71 -8.91
C PHE A 82 7.86 -2.57 -9.74
N ARG A 83 7.77 -2.23 -11.03
CA ARG A 83 8.93 -1.93 -11.89
C ARG A 83 9.48 -0.51 -11.69
N GLN A 84 8.73 0.37 -11.03
CA GLN A 84 9.15 1.76 -10.79
C GLN A 84 10.43 1.82 -9.94
N LYS A 85 11.41 2.63 -10.38
CA LYS A 85 12.73 2.78 -9.72
C LYS A 85 12.59 3.14 -8.23
N ASN A 86 11.67 4.06 -7.92
CA ASN A 86 11.43 4.52 -6.53
C ASN A 86 10.91 3.39 -5.63
N VAL A 87 10.01 2.54 -6.15
CA VAL A 87 9.44 1.41 -5.40
C VAL A 87 10.52 0.36 -5.14
N ILE A 88 11.31 0.02 -6.17
CA ILE A 88 12.41 -0.95 -6.05
C ILE A 88 13.45 -0.46 -5.04
N SER A 89 13.88 0.80 -5.13
CA SER A 89 14.86 1.39 -4.22
C SER A 89 14.38 1.38 -2.76
N MET A 90 13.10 1.69 -2.52
CA MET A 90 12.49 1.62 -1.20
C MET A 90 12.48 0.18 -0.66
N LEU A 91 12.02 -0.77 -1.47
CA LEU A 91 11.95 -2.17 -1.07
C LEU A 91 13.34 -2.78 -0.82
N GLU A 92 14.35 -2.39 -1.58
CA GLU A 92 15.72 -2.87 -1.42
C GLU A 92 16.33 -2.39 -0.09
N LYS A 93 16.09 -1.13 0.29
CA LYS A 93 16.51 -0.58 1.59
C LYS A 93 15.87 -1.36 2.74
N ASN A 94 14.55 -1.60 2.67
CA ASN A 94 13.83 -2.35 3.70
C ASN A 94 14.33 -3.79 3.80
N TYR A 95 14.59 -4.43 2.65
CA TYR A 95 15.13 -5.78 2.58
C TYR A 95 16.49 -5.89 3.27
N LYS A 96 17.41 -4.95 3.01
CA LYS A 96 18.72 -4.88 3.69
C LYS A 96 18.58 -4.65 5.20
N THR A 97 17.71 -3.75 5.63
CA THR A 97 17.44 -3.50 7.05
C THR A 97 16.93 -4.76 7.76
N VAL A 98 16.00 -5.49 7.16
CA VAL A 98 15.46 -6.73 7.76
C VAL A 98 16.51 -7.83 7.79
N GLN A 99 17.37 -7.94 6.77
CA GLN A 99 18.51 -8.87 6.81
C GLN A 99 19.46 -8.52 7.96
N ALA A 100 19.82 -7.24 8.12
CA ALA A 100 20.66 -6.79 9.21
C ALA A 100 20.04 -7.10 10.59
N LEU A 101 18.73 -6.87 10.77
CA LEU A 101 18.04 -7.20 12.01
C LEU A 101 18.00 -8.70 12.32
N LYS A 102 17.84 -9.56 11.31
CA LYS A 102 17.90 -11.02 11.47
C LYS A 102 19.28 -11.48 11.92
N ILE A 103 20.34 -10.93 11.30
CA ILE A 103 21.72 -11.20 11.69
C ILE A 103 21.97 -10.77 13.14
N SER A 104 21.45 -9.62 13.57
CA SER A 104 21.56 -9.16 14.96
C SER A 104 20.75 -10.00 15.95
N GLN A 105 19.62 -10.58 15.55
CA GLN A 105 18.83 -11.48 16.41
C GLN A 105 19.48 -12.87 16.56
N GLU A 106 20.09 -13.39 15.51
CA GLU A 106 20.88 -14.64 15.58
C GLU A 106 22.22 -14.44 16.30
N GLY A 107 22.81 -13.25 16.22
CA GLY A 107 24.00 -12.85 16.98
C GLY A 107 23.76 -12.63 18.48
N SER A 108 22.52 -12.42 18.92
CA SER A 108 22.20 -12.10 20.33
C SER A 108 22.25 -13.31 21.29
N LEU A 109 22.68 -14.49 20.81
CA LEU A 109 23.15 -15.58 21.69
C LEU A 109 24.64 -15.49 22.03
N ASN A 110 25.42 -14.59 21.41
CA ASN A 110 26.82 -14.41 21.74
C ASN A 110 27.21 -12.93 21.82
N GLU A 111 27.63 -12.58 23.04
CA GLU A 111 28.43 -11.42 23.44
C GLU A 111 27.70 -10.10 23.73
N ALA A 112 27.82 -9.75 25.01
CA ALA A 112 27.49 -8.48 25.62
C ALA A 112 28.49 -7.39 25.21
N ASP A 113 28.07 -6.13 25.45
CA ASP A 113 28.85 -4.89 25.38
C ASP A 113 29.19 -4.33 23.98
N THR A 114 28.31 -3.46 23.47
CA THR A 114 28.77 -2.20 22.85
C THR A 114 27.71 -1.11 23.06
N LYS A 115 28.10 -0.04 23.77
CA LYS A 115 27.32 1.19 23.92
C LYS A 115 27.05 1.80 22.53
N MET A 116 25.79 1.96 22.13
CA MET A 116 25.43 2.76 20.96
C MET A 116 24.94 4.15 21.38
N ASP A 117 25.53 5.13 20.70
CA ASP A 117 25.43 6.58 20.91
C ASP A 117 24.10 7.14 20.38
N PHE A 118 23.48 8.04 21.14
CA PHE A 118 22.07 8.47 20.99
C PHE A 118 21.90 9.81 20.25
N SER A 119 22.86 10.19 19.40
CA SER A 119 22.98 11.56 18.87
C SER A 119 22.19 11.85 17.58
N ASN A 120 21.58 10.86 16.90
CA ASN A 120 20.97 11.06 15.57
C ASN A 120 19.43 11.12 15.52
N ILE A 121 18.76 11.38 16.65
CA ILE A 121 17.27 11.47 16.70
C ILE A 121 16.72 12.89 16.43
N ALA A 122 17.57 13.92 16.37
CA ALA A 122 17.11 15.30 16.34
C ALA A 122 16.66 15.85 14.97
N ASP A 123 16.91 15.15 13.85
CA ASP A 123 16.75 15.74 12.50
C ASP A 123 15.46 15.35 11.76
N PHE A 124 14.51 14.65 12.40
CA PHE A 124 13.26 14.22 11.74
C PHE A 124 12.00 15.02 12.14
N ILE A 125 12.17 16.13 12.83
CA ILE A 125 11.06 17.07 13.13
C ILE A 125 11.35 18.39 12.44
N ASP A 126 11.31 18.41 11.11
CA ASP A 126 10.57 19.46 10.41
C ASP A 126 10.35 19.10 8.94
N ASP A 127 9.26 19.63 8.41
CA ASP A 127 9.02 19.85 6.98
C ASP A 127 8.49 18.69 6.13
N GLN A 128 7.17 18.49 6.19
CA GLN A 128 6.26 18.96 5.13
C GLN A 128 4.83 18.53 5.43
N GLY A 129 4.02 19.48 5.87
CA GLY A 129 2.57 19.41 5.74
C GLY A 129 2.20 19.52 4.27
N MET A 130 1.70 18.44 3.68
CA MET A 130 1.02 18.52 2.39
C MET A 130 -0.46 18.77 2.65
N GLU A 131 -0.89 19.99 2.34
CA GLU A 131 -2.29 20.40 2.34
C GLU A 131 -3.09 19.50 1.40
N VAL A 132 -4.28 19.12 1.85
CA VAL A 132 -5.19 18.26 1.11
C VAL A 132 -6.16 19.17 0.37
N ASP A 133 -5.81 19.56 -0.85
CA ASP A 133 -6.77 20.24 -1.73
C ASP A 133 -7.74 19.23 -2.33
N ASP A 134 -8.99 19.43 -1.90
CA ASP A 134 -10.24 18.90 -2.41
C ASP A 134 -10.60 19.68 -3.69
N ASP A 135 -10.55 19.04 -4.86
CA ASP A 135 -11.63 19.07 -5.85
C ASP A 135 -11.24 18.28 -7.11
N GLY A 136 -12.19 17.47 -7.59
CA GLY A 136 -11.96 16.57 -8.71
C GLY A 136 -11.96 17.27 -10.07
N VAL A 137 -11.00 16.87 -10.91
CA VAL A 137 -11.15 16.77 -12.36
C VAL A 137 -10.40 15.50 -12.79
N ASP A 138 -11.06 14.64 -13.56
CA ASP A 138 -10.41 13.60 -14.36
C ASP A 138 -9.57 14.38 -15.41
N ASP A 139 -8.31 14.71 -15.12
CA ASP A 139 -7.34 15.16 -16.12
C ASP A 139 -6.27 14.07 -16.28
N ASP A 140 -6.37 13.40 -17.43
CA ASP A 140 -5.29 12.63 -18.04
C ASP A 140 -4.15 13.62 -18.40
N GLU A 141 -3.38 14.07 -17.41
CA GLU A 141 -2.07 14.60 -17.69
C GLU A 141 -1.14 13.41 -17.92
N ASP A 142 -0.89 13.16 -19.21
CA ASP A 142 0.24 12.39 -19.71
C ASP A 142 1.53 12.91 -19.05
N GLU A 143 1.87 12.33 -17.90
CA GLU A 143 3.23 12.33 -17.40
C GLU A 143 4.03 11.58 -18.47
N MET A 144 4.61 12.35 -19.40
CA MET A 144 5.45 11.85 -20.48
C MET A 144 6.53 10.98 -19.83
N ASP A 145 6.36 9.67 -19.90
CA ASP A 145 7.43 8.71 -19.73
C ASP A 145 8.42 9.03 -20.86
N VAL A 146 9.35 9.96 -20.61
CA VAL A 146 10.57 10.10 -21.40
C VAL A 146 11.23 8.74 -21.33
N GLU A 147 11.08 7.97 -22.40
CA GLU A 147 11.97 6.85 -22.72
C GLU A 147 13.36 7.45 -22.98
N ASP A 148 14.05 7.78 -21.89
CA ASP A 148 15.47 8.05 -21.94
C ASP A 148 16.17 6.69 -22.09
N GLY A 149 16.37 6.33 -23.35
CA GLY A 149 17.25 5.25 -23.74
C GLY A 149 18.69 5.62 -23.45
N GLY A 150 19.30 4.95 -22.46
CA GLY A 150 20.74 4.97 -22.31
C GLY A 150 21.21 4.62 -20.90
N ALA A 151 21.81 3.43 -20.77
CA ALA A 151 22.74 3.04 -19.72
C ALA A 151 22.22 2.98 -18.28
N ASP A 152 21.71 1.79 -17.89
CA ASP A 152 22.05 1.13 -16.62
C ASP A 152 21.50 -0.31 -16.68
N GLU A 153 22.13 -1.12 -17.52
CA GLU A 153 21.83 -2.55 -17.68
C GLU A 153 22.52 -3.39 -16.59
N VAL A 154 22.46 -2.91 -15.34
CA VAL A 154 22.52 -3.80 -14.19
C VAL A 154 21.07 -4.02 -13.80
N GLN A 155 20.45 -5.05 -14.39
CA GLN A 155 19.25 -5.64 -13.82
C GLN A 155 19.58 -5.95 -12.36
N SER A 156 19.13 -5.08 -11.45
CA SER A 156 19.30 -5.31 -10.02
C SER A 156 18.66 -6.67 -9.73
N GLU A 157 19.45 -7.65 -9.26
CA GLU A 157 18.97 -9.00 -8.91
C GLU A 157 17.72 -8.95 -8.02
N PHE A 158 17.60 -7.88 -7.23
CA PHE A 158 16.45 -7.59 -6.39
C PHE A 158 15.18 -7.28 -7.19
N LYS A 159 15.28 -6.57 -8.32
CA LYS A 159 14.15 -6.32 -9.23
C LYS A 159 13.59 -7.64 -9.77
N ASP A 160 14.47 -8.54 -10.21
CA ASP A 160 14.05 -9.84 -10.73
C ASP A 160 13.44 -10.71 -9.64
N LYS A 161 13.93 -10.60 -8.40
CA LYS A 161 13.32 -11.24 -7.23
C LYS A 161 11.89 -10.72 -6.98
N VAL A 162 11.67 -9.41 -6.98
CA VAL A 162 10.34 -8.81 -6.78
C VAL A 162 9.37 -9.24 -7.88
N LEU A 163 9.80 -9.20 -9.15
CA LEU A 163 8.99 -9.63 -10.28
C LEU A 163 8.76 -11.16 -10.27
N GLY A 164 9.73 -11.94 -9.81
CA GLY A 164 9.62 -13.38 -9.61
C GLY A 164 8.49 -13.76 -8.65
N VAL A 165 8.36 -13.02 -7.53
CA VAL A 165 7.26 -13.21 -6.56
C VAL A 165 5.90 -12.88 -7.19
N LEU A 166 5.82 -11.83 -8.01
CA LEU A 166 4.59 -11.48 -8.73
C LEU A 166 4.20 -12.53 -9.77
N LYS A 167 5.18 -13.13 -10.45
CA LYS A 167 4.98 -14.23 -11.42
C LYS A 167 4.54 -15.51 -10.74
N GLU A 168 5.14 -15.87 -9.61
CA GLU A 168 4.76 -17.05 -8.81
C GLU A 168 3.28 -16.98 -8.39
N GLY A 169 2.80 -15.78 -8.05
CA GLY A 169 1.41 -15.57 -7.65
C GLY A 169 0.43 -15.26 -8.78
N ASP A 170 0.88 -15.25 -10.05
CA ASP A 170 0.07 -14.82 -11.21
C ASP A 170 -0.58 -13.43 -11.03
N PHE A 171 0.18 -12.51 -10.44
CA PHE A 171 -0.26 -11.14 -10.16
C PHE A 171 0.35 -10.09 -11.09
N GLU A 172 1.34 -10.45 -11.92
CA GLU A 172 2.07 -9.50 -12.77
C GLU A 172 1.13 -8.68 -13.67
N GLU A 173 0.19 -9.34 -14.35
CA GLU A 173 -0.76 -8.71 -15.27
C GLU A 173 -2.06 -8.25 -14.58
N LYS A 174 -2.25 -8.60 -13.31
CA LYS A 174 -3.43 -8.19 -12.54
C LYS A 174 -3.34 -6.72 -12.15
N ARG A 175 -4.50 -6.08 -11.99
CA ARG A 175 -4.63 -4.66 -11.63
C ARG A 175 -5.25 -4.54 -10.26
N SER A 176 -4.71 -3.66 -9.42
CA SER A 176 -5.20 -3.42 -8.05
C SER A 176 -6.69 -3.08 -8.00
N SER A 177 -7.23 -2.42 -9.03
CA SER A 177 -8.65 -2.09 -9.11
C SER A 177 -9.58 -3.30 -9.15
N LYS A 178 -9.10 -4.47 -9.58
CA LYS A 178 -9.89 -5.70 -9.72
C LYS A 178 -9.60 -6.76 -8.66
N LEU A 179 -8.60 -6.53 -7.81
CA LEU A 179 -8.18 -7.49 -6.79
C LEU A 179 -9.09 -7.44 -5.56
N SER A 180 -9.44 -8.61 -5.05
CA SER A 180 -10.17 -8.80 -3.80
C SER A 180 -9.26 -8.70 -2.57
N LEU A 181 -9.85 -8.50 -1.39
CA LEU A 181 -9.12 -8.52 -0.11
C LEU A 181 -8.30 -9.81 0.08
N GLN A 182 -8.86 -10.97 -0.29
CA GLN A 182 -8.19 -12.26 -0.14
C GLN A 182 -6.96 -12.36 -1.06
N GLU A 183 -7.05 -11.84 -2.28
CA GLU A 183 -5.92 -11.79 -3.20
C GLU A 183 -4.82 -10.85 -2.70
N PHE A 184 -5.17 -9.69 -2.13
CA PHE A 184 -4.18 -8.80 -1.52
C PHE A 184 -3.48 -9.45 -0.32
N LEU A 185 -4.21 -10.15 0.54
CA LEU A 185 -3.64 -10.89 1.67
C LEU A 185 -2.70 -12.01 1.19
N TYR A 186 -3.11 -12.74 0.15
CA TYR A 186 -2.28 -13.78 -0.44
C TYR A 186 -1.00 -13.20 -1.04
N LEU A 187 -1.11 -12.13 -1.82
CA LEU A 187 0.05 -11.45 -2.42
C LEU A 187 1.02 -10.92 -1.36
N LEU A 188 0.51 -10.29 -0.29
CA LEU A 188 1.37 -9.86 0.82
C LEU A 188 2.07 -11.05 1.49
N SER A 189 1.39 -12.19 1.64
CA SER A 189 2.01 -13.39 2.22
C SER A 189 3.16 -13.92 1.36
N LEU A 190 3.07 -13.80 0.03
CA LEU A 190 4.15 -14.20 -0.89
C LEU A 190 5.36 -13.28 -0.75
N PHE A 191 5.15 -11.96 -0.68
CA PHE A 191 6.24 -11.01 -0.42
C PHE A 191 6.92 -11.28 0.92
N ASN A 192 6.14 -11.50 1.99
CA ASN A 192 6.67 -11.79 3.31
C ASN A 192 7.47 -13.09 3.34
N LYS A 193 7.05 -14.13 2.61
CA LYS A 193 7.80 -15.38 2.44
C LYS A 193 9.13 -15.17 1.71
N ALA A 194 9.14 -14.31 0.69
CA ALA A 194 10.36 -13.92 0.00
C ALA A 194 11.29 -13.00 0.82
N GLY A 195 10.85 -12.60 2.02
CA GLY A 195 11.55 -11.68 2.93
C GLY A 195 11.45 -10.21 2.53
N ILE A 196 10.56 -9.87 1.59
CA ILE A 196 10.33 -8.50 1.12
C ILE A 196 9.28 -7.87 2.02
N HIS A 197 9.64 -6.77 2.67
CA HIS A 197 8.78 -6.06 3.62
C HIS A 197 8.53 -4.62 3.17
N PHE A 198 7.36 -4.10 3.50
CA PHE A 198 6.87 -2.78 3.06
C PHE A 198 7.06 -1.67 4.12
N THR A 199 7.85 -1.95 5.16
CA THR A 199 8.15 -1.08 6.30
C THR A 199 9.63 -1.07 6.61
#